data_AF-A0A2S9YDN5-F1
#
_entry.id   AF-A0A2S9YDN5-F1
#
_cell.length_a   1.000
_cell.length_b   1.000
_cell.length_c   1.000
_cell.angle_alpha   90.00
_cell.angle_beta   90.00
_cell.angle_gamma   90.00
#
_symmetry.space_group_name_H-M   'P 1'
#
loop_
_entity.id
_entity.type
_entity.pdbx_description
1 polymer ?
#
loop_
_entity_poly.entity_id
_entity_poly.type
_entity_poly.pdbx_seq_one_letter_code
_entity_poly.pdbx_strand_id
1 'polypeptide(L)'
;MSPPDHHDPHAQVLHGQPGHPGDHSGHGGGNQLSTEQPVFCPECGAPVQLRGTAVSAVCEYCDSTVVRSGVDVQLIGKVSALIDNGSPVLLHSKGKLDNVPFVVDGRLQVQYERGTWNEWFLNFADGTIGWLADAQNQFSILKPIDPNQVAGRVPSFHELSPGQPIRLAGRMLVVVDRRGAAYKGAEGLLPFRAEPGMQFYGVDLRGYSEEFASLDWGNDPDHDQPIPYFGRAVTLRDIGLFPLRRFEGWEPARPPA
;
A
#
# COMPACT_ATOMS: atom_id res chain seq x y z
N MET A 1 -5.61 6.93 -33.32
CA MET A 1 -6.04 6.17 -32.14
C MET A 1 -5.10 6.58 -31.03
N SER A 2 -5.59 7.33 -30.04
CA SER A 2 -4.77 7.66 -28.85
C SER A 2 -4.44 6.35 -28.11
N PRO A 3 -3.25 6.22 -27.51
CA PRO A 3 -2.97 5.09 -26.65
C PRO A 3 -3.98 5.07 -25.49
N PRO A 4 -4.38 3.89 -24.98
CA PRO A 4 -5.17 3.82 -23.76
C PRO A 4 -4.37 4.48 -22.63
N ASP A 5 -5.02 5.28 -21.80
CA ASP A 5 -4.40 5.85 -20.59
C ASP A 5 -4.07 4.70 -19.64
N HIS A 6 -2.82 4.26 -19.64
CA HIS A 6 -2.28 3.28 -18.69
C HIS A 6 -2.13 3.97 -17.33
N HIS A 7 -3.06 3.70 -16.42
CA HIS A 7 -3.12 4.38 -15.12
C HIS A 7 -2.43 3.53 -14.06
N ASP A 8 -1.16 3.78 -13.76
CA ASP A 8 -0.45 3.14 -12.65
C ASP A 8 -0.98 3.68 -11.30
N PRO A 9 -1.69 2.87 -10.51
CA PRO A 9 -2.25 3.30 -9.22
C PRO A 9 -1.16 3.65 -8.19
N HIS A 10 0.02 3.03 -8.26
CA HIS A 10 1.09 3.24 -7.31
C HIS A 10 1.95 4.46 -7.66
N ALA A 11 1.99 4.89 -8.93
CA ALA A 11 2.66 6.13 -9.34
C ALA A 11 2.03 7.40 -8.71
N GLN A 12 0.75 7.34 -8.34
CA GLN A 12 0.06 8.44 -7.65
C GLN A 12 0.64 8.73 -6.26
N VAL A 13 1.38 7.78 -5.67
CA VAL A 13 2.00 7.89 -4.35
C VAL A 13 3.25 8.77 -4.35
N LEU A 14 3.94 8.90 -5.50
CA LEU A 14 5.25 9.55 -5.61
C LEU A 14 5.17 11.06 -5.91
N HIS A 15 4.01 11.57 -6.34
CA HIS A 15 3.84 12.97 -6.74
C HIS A 15 3.10 13.81 -5.70
N GLY A 16 3.72 14.00 -4.53
CA GLY A 16 3.44 15.16 -3.70
C GLY A 16 4.07 16.41 -4.33
N GLN A 17 3.37 17.07 -5.25
CA GLN A 17 3.90 18.31 -5.87
C GLN A 17 3.99 19.45 -4.83
N PRO A 18 5.15 20.12 -4.67
CA PRO A 18 5.24 21.36 -3.91
C PRO A 18 4.60 22.51 -4.71
N GLY A 19 3.67 23.23 -4.06
CA GLY A 19 3.00 24.39 -4.66
C GLY A 19 3.95 25.50 -5.06
N HIS A 20 3.72 26.09 -6.23
CA HIS A 20 4.44 27.25 -6.76
C HIS A 20 3.98 28.53 -6.01
N PRO A 21 4.88 29.46 -5.60
CA PRO A 21 4.46 30.65 -4.88
C PRO A 21 4.00 31.72 -5.86
N GLY A 22 2.69 32.01 -5.86
CA GLY A 22 2.09 33.18 -6.49
C GLY A 22 1.85 34.28 -5.46
N ASP A 23 2.44 35.43 -5.71
CA ASP A 23 2.42 36.67 -4.92
C ASP A 23 1.01 37.29 -4.86
N HIS A 24 0.43 37.45 -3.67
CA HIS A 24 -0.66 38.40 -3.42
C HIS A 24 -0.68 38.88 -1.96
N SER A 25 -0.41 40.16 -1.80
CA SER A 25 -0.64 41.00 -0.63
C SER A 25 -2.13 41.12 -0.26
N GLY A 26 -2.49 40.94 1.03
CA GLY A 26 -3.78 41.41 1.56
C GLY A 26 -4.29 40.73 2.84
N HIS A 27 -4.10 41.38 3.99
CA HIS A 27 -4.98 41.48 5.18
C HIS A 27 -5.79 40.27 5.69
N GLY A 28 -5.61 39.96 6.98
CA GLY A 28 -6.68 39.45 7.85
C GLY A 28 -6.34 38.19 8.63
N GLY A 29 -6.04 38.32 9.92
CA GLY A 29 -5.86 37.20 10.84
C GLY A 29 -7.16 36.40 11.02
N GLY A 30 -7.06 35.08 10.88
CA GLY A 30 -8.11 34.12 11.17
C GLY A 30 -7.51 32.74 11.39
N ASN A 31 -7.69 32.21 12.59
CA ASN A 31 -7.24 30.90 13.04
C ASN A 31 -7.82 29.78 12.14
N GLN A 32 -7.04 29.25 11.21
CA GLN A 32 -7.46 28.19 10.29
C GLN A 32 -7.22 26.83 10.95
N LEU A 33 -8.14 26.42 11.82
CA LEU A 33 -8.33 25.02 12.16
C LEU A 33 -8.83 24.33 10.89
N SER A 34 -8.00 23.50 10.27
CA SER A 34 -8.38 22.66 9.13
C SER A 34 -9.41 21.63 9.59
N THR A 35 -10.69 21.96 9.48
CA THR A 35 -11.79 21.00 9.64
C THR A 35 -11.75 20.03 8.47
N GLU A 36 -11.26 18.81 8.70
CA GLU A 36 -11.48 17.67 7.80
C GLU A 36 -12.98 17.52 7.63
N GLN A 37 -13.48 17.86 6.42
CA GLN A 37 -14.90 17.84 6.13
C GLN A 37 -15.36 16.37 6.08
N PRO A 38 -16.41 15.99 6.84
CA PRO A 38 -16.84 14.61 6.89
C PRO A 38 -17.33 14.15 5.52
N VAL A 39 -16.72 13.09 5.01
CA VAL A 39 -17.11 12.43 3.76
C VAL A 39 -18.18 11.39 4.10
N PHE A 40 -19.19 11.28 3.25
CA PHE A 40 -20.24 10.26 3.37
C PHE A 40 -20.21 9.35 2.15
N CYS A 41 -20.44 8.05 2.37
CA CYS A 41 -20.57 7.06 1.31
C CYS A 41 -21.77 7.40 0.43
N PRO A 42 -21.60 7.64 -0.90
CA PRO A 42 -22.73 7.98 -1.76
C PRO A 42 -23.75 6.85 -1.93
N GLU A 43 -23.39 5.61 -1.64
CA GLU A 43 -24.26 4.43 -1.79
C GLU A 43 -25.22 4.28 -0.60
N CYS A 44 -24.73 4.44 0.64
CA CYS A 44 -25.51 4.13 1.85
C CYS A 44 -25.64 5.29 2.84
N GLY A 45 -24.95 6.41 2.60
CA GLY A 45 -24.95 7.59 3.49
C GLY A 45 -24.12 7.44 4.76
N ALA A 46 -23.45 6.31 5.00
CA ALA A 46 -22.59 6.13 6.16
C ALA A 46 -21.35 7.06 6.12
N PRO A 47 -20.85 7.52 7.27
CA PRO A 47 -19.63 8.32 7.32
C PRO A 47 -18.42 7.48 6.85
N VAL A 48 -17.53 8.12 6.09
CA VAL A 48 -16.27 7.55 5.61
C VAL A 48 -15.16 8.52 5.97
N GLN A 49 -14.12 8.05 6.66
CA GLN A 49 -13.01 8.90 7.10
C GLN A 49 -11.79 8.72 6.19
N LEU A 50 -11.74 9.49 5.11
CA LEU A 50 -10.52 9.66 4.32
C LEU A 50 -9.58 10.63 5.05
N ARG A 51 -8.35 10.20 5.34
CA ARG A 51 -7.32 10.98 6.04
C ARG A 51 -5.95 10.80 5.40
N GLY A 52 -5.04 11.73 5.64
CA GLY A 52 -3.65 11.64 5.18
C GLY A 52 -3.54 11.45 3.66
N THR A 53 -2.73 10.47 3.23
CA THR A 53 -2.49 10.13 1.82
C THR A 53 -3.50 9.15 1.22
N ALA A 54 -4.59 8.84 1.93
CA ALA A 54 -5.61 7.92 1.42
C ALA A 54 -6.33 8.52 0.19
N VAL A 55 -6.32 7.77 -0.90
CA VAL A 55 -7.03 8.10 -2.15
C VAL A 55 -8.40 7.43 -2.18
N SER A 56 -8.51 6.22 -1.63
CA SER A 56 -9.77 5.52 -1.50
C SER A 56 -9.99 4.92 -0.12
N ALA A 57 -11.25 4.63 0.18
CA ALA A 57 -11.70 3.96 1.39
C ALA A 57 -12.80 2.96 1.05
N VAL A 58 -12.76 1.78 1.65
CA VAL A 58 -13.84 0.80 1.57
C VAL A 58 -14.82 1.07 2.71
N CYS A 59 -16.09 1.34 2.38
CA CYS A 59 -17.13 1.60 3.36
C CYS A 59 -17.45 0.34 4.18
N GLU A 60 -17.22 0.40 5.49
CA GLU A 60 -17.43 -0.72 6.43
C GLU A 60 -18.89 -1.20 6.54
N TYR A 61 -19.85 -0.43 6.01
CA TYR A 61 -21.28 -0.73 6.10
C TYR A 61 -21.86 -1.41 4.85
N CYS A 62 -21.28 -1.16 3.67
CA CYS A 62 -21.86 -1.61 2.41
C CYS A 62 -20.83 -2.05 1.35
N ASP A 63 -19.55 -2.15 1.75
CA ASP A 63 -18.43 -2.63 0.95
C ASP A 63 -18.18 -1.83 -0.35
N SER A 64 -18.72 -0.62 -0.41
CA SER A 64 -18.51 0.27 -1.56
C SER A 64 -17.17 0.99 -1.44
N THR A 65 -16.39 1.01 -2.53
CA THR A 65 -15.15 1.78 -2.61
C THR A 65 -15.47 3.24 -2.95
N VAL A 66 -15.16 4.11 -2.00
CA VAL A 66 -15.30 5.56 -2.12
C VAL A 66 -13.94 6.16 -2.47
N VAL A 67 -13.86 6.92 -3.56
CA VAL A 67 -12.64 7.56 -4.05
C VAL A 67 -12.74 9.06 -3.86
N ARG A 68 -11.64 9.66 -3.40
CA ARG A 68 -11.46 11.11 -3.37
C ARG A 68 -11.08 11.63 -4.76
N SER A 69 -11.83 12.60 -5.28
CA SER A 69 -11.53 13.31 -6.52
C SER A 69 -11.51 14.82 -6.25
N GLY A 70 -10.39 15.33 -5.73
CA GLY A 70 -10.28 16.72 -5.29
C GLY A 70 -11.12 17.00 -4.03
N VAL A 71 -12.20 17.78 -4.18
CA VAL A 71 -13.18 18.07 -3.13
C VAL A 71 -14.39 17.13 -3.16
N ASP A 72 -14.58 16.39 -4.26
CA ASP A 72 -15.72 15.50 -4.46
C ASP A 72 -15.35 14.05 -4.12
N VAL A 73 -16.39 13.23 -3.88
CA VAL A 73 -16.26 11.79 -3.71
C VAL A 73 -17.10 11.01 -4.71
N GLN A 74 -16.55 9.90 -5.20
CA GLN A 74 -17.17 9.07 -6.23
C GLN A 74 -17.16 7.60 -5.81
N LEU A 75 -18.17 6.85 -6.26
CA LEU A 75 -18.22 5.39 -6.15
C LEU A 75 -17.59 4.78 -7.38
N ILE A 76 -16.64 3.86 -7.18
CA ILE A 76 -15.99 3.13 -8.29
C ILE A 76 -16.33 1.64 -8.33
N GLY A 77 -17.05 1.14 -7.31
CA GLY A 77 -17.53 -0.24 -7.28
C GLY A 77 -17.76 -0.75 -5.86
N LYS A 78 -18.14 -2.04 -5.76
CA LYS A 78 -18.16 -2.80 -4.50
C LYS A 78 -17.00 -3.79 -4.50
N VAL A 79 -16.31 -3.91 -3.37
CA VAL A 79 -15.26 -4.92 -3.22
C VAL A 79 -15.88 -6.30 -3.04
N SER A 80 -15.18 -7.34 -3.49
CA SER A 80 -15.59 -8.71 -3.15
C SER A 80 -15.23 -9.00 -1.68
N ALA A 81 -16.01 -9.87 -1.04
CA ALA A 81 -15.70 -10.34 0.30
C ALA A 81 -14.28 -10.93 0.34
N LEU A 82 -13.49 -10.47 1.31
CA LEU A 82 -12.12 -10.92 1.54
C LEU A 82 -12.13 -12.37 2.03
N ILE A 83 -11.20 -13.19 1.51
CA ILE A 83 -11.03 -14.56 1.97
C ILE A 83 -10.30 -14.51 3.31
N ASP A 84 -10.86 -15.14 4.34
CA ASP A 84 -10.15 -15.33 5.60
C ASP A 84 -8.97 -16.30 5.39
N ASN A 85 -7.76 -15.75 5.34
CA ASN A 85 -6.52 -16.50 5.18
C ASN A 85 -5.76 -16.69 6.51
N GLY A 86 -6.43 -16.46 7.64
CA GLY A 86 -5.85 -16.66 8.96
C GLY A 86 -4.83 -15.59 9.37
N SER A 87 -4.78 -14.45 8.69
CA SER A 87 -3.88 -13.36 9.08
C SER A 87 -4.19 -12.85 10.49
N PRO A 88 -3.18 -12.65 11.35
CA PRO A 88 -3.33 -12.09 12.69
C PRO A 88 -3.43 -10.55 12.69
N VAL A 89 -3.14 -9.89 11.57
CA VAL A 89 -3.11 -8.42 11.48
C VAL A 89 -4.54 -7.88 11.44
N LEU A 90 -4.76 -6.72 12.06
CA LEU A 90 -6.03 -6.03 12.07
C LEU A 90 -5.85 -4.60 11.54
N LEU A 91 -6.93 -4.04 10.99
CA LEU A 91 -7.01 -2.59 10.82
C LEU A 91 -6.85 -1.89 12.17
N HIS A 92 -6.19 -0.74 12.13
CA HIS A 92 -5.86 0.12 13.28
C HIS A 92 -4.89 -0.48 14.30
N SER A 93 -4.32 -1.66 14.03
CA SER A 93 -3.12 -2.12 14.73
C SER A 93 -2.00 -1.10 14.59
N LYS A 94 -1.23 -0.93 15.65
CA LYS A 94 -0.13 0.04 15.73
C LYS A 94 1.17 -0.71 15.97
N GLY A 95 2.24 -0.23 15.36
CA GLY A 95 3.57 -0.77 15.53
C GLY A 95 4.63 0.31 15.31
N LYS A 96 5.89 -0.11 15.19
CA LYS A 96 7.01 0.77 14.85
C LYS A 96 8.01 0.04 13.96
N LEU A 97 8.60 0.76 13.01
CA LEU A 97 9.77 0.33 12.25
C LEU A 97 10.86 1.37 12.45
N ASP A 98 12.07 0.96 12.83
CA ASP A 98 13.21 1.87 13.06
C ASP A 98 12.87 3.07 13.97
N ASN A 99 12.12 2.79 15.04
CA ASN A 99 11.56 3.76 15.99
C ASN A 99 10.55 4.77 15.42
N VAL A 100 10.14 4.64 14.16
CA VAL A 100 9.04 5.42 13.58
C VAL A 100 7.73 4.67 13.80
N PRO A 101 6.78 5.22 14.59
CA PRO A 101 5.48 4.62 14.77
C PRO A 101 4.68 4.57 13.47
N PHE A 102 3.82 3.57 13.32
CA PHE A 102 2.85 3.48 12.22
C PHE A 102 1.50 2.93 12.69
N VAL A 103 0.48 3.14 11.85
CA VAL A 103 -0.86 2.55 11.97
C VAL A 103 -1.18 1.74 10.71
N VAL A 104 -1.81 0.58 10.88
CA VAL A 104 -2.37 -0.20 9.76
C VAL A 104 -3.69 0.44 9.35
N ASP A 105 -3.69 1.14 8.22
CA ASP A 105 -4.83 1.94 7.78
C ASP A 105 -5.72 1.21 6.76
N GLY A 106 -5.19 0.20 6.07
CA GLY A 106 -5.95 -0.61 5.12
C GLY A 106 -5.34 -1.97 4.84
N ARG A 107 -6.08 -2.77 4.07
CA ARG A 107 -5.64 -4.06 3.53
C ARG A 107 -6.11 -4.17 2.09
N LEU A 108 -5.22 -4.65 1.24
CA LEU A 108 -5.49 -5.21 -0.07
C LEU A 108 -5.30 -6.73 0.00
N GLN A 109 -6.18 -7.51 -0.62
CA GLN A 109 -5.95 -8.93 -0.87
C GLN A 109 -5.82 -9.16 -2.38
N VAL A 110 -4.80 -9.90 -2.75
CA VAL A 110 -4.47 -10.25 -4.13
C VAL A 110 -4.33 -11.76 -4.28
N GLN A 111 -4.60 -12.24 -5.49
CA GLN A 111 -4.59 -13.67 -5.81
C GLN A 111 -3.73 -13.94 -7.04
N TYR A 112 -2.95 -15.01 -6.96
CA TYR A 112 -2.27 -15.64 -8.09
C TYR A 112 -2.65 -17.13 -8.15
N GLU A 113 -2.09 -17.87 -9.10
CA GLU A 113 -2.46 -19.28 -9.35
C GLU A 113 -2.35 -20.19 -8.12
N ARG A 114 -1.42 -19.91 -7.19
CA ARG A 114 -1.13 -20.81 -6.06
C ARG A 114 -1.58 -20.28 -4.71
N GLY A 115 -2.34 -19.19 -4.66
CA GLY A 115 -2.94 -18.70 -3.41
C GLY A 115 -3.21 -17.21 -3.39
N THR A 116 -3.50 -16.72 -2.18
CA THR A 116 -3.68 -15.30 -1.88
C THR A 116 -2.63 -14.81 -0.90
N TRP A 117 -2.41 -13.51 -0.89
CA TRP A 117 -1.68 -12.84 0.17
C TRP A 117 -2.31 -11.47 0.45
N ASN A 118 -1.95 -10.89 1.60
CA ASN A 118 -2.41 -9.57 2.00
C ASN A 118 -1.28 -8.55 1.87
N GLU A 119 -1.64 -7.35 1.44
CA GLU A 119 -0.80 -6.15 1.52
C GLU A 119 -1.48 -5.18 2.48
N TRP A 120 -0.86 -4.96 3.63
CA TRP A 120 -1.40 -4.08 4.67
C TRP A 120 -0.81 -2.68 4.52
N PHE A 121 -1.66 -1.69 4.26
CA PHE A 121 -1.25 -0.30 4.08
C PHE A 121 -0.87 0.32 5.43
N LEU A 122 0.36 0.82 5.52
CA LEU A 122 0.93 1.41 6.73
C LEU A 122 1.08 2.92 6.54
N ASN A 123 0.60 3.68 7.52
CA ASN A 123 0.77 5.12 7.61
C ASN A 123 1.72 5.45 8.77
N PHE A 124 2.89 6.01 8.48
CA PHE A 124 3.91 6.31 9.47
C PHE A 124 3.73 7.71 10.06
N ALA A 125 4.09 7.86 11.33
CA ALA A 125 3.99 9.14 12.04
C ALA A 125 4.92 10.23 11.50
N ASP A 126 5.92 9.87 10.69
CA ASP A 126 6.79 10.82 9.97
C ASP A 126 6.16 11.33 8.64
N GLY A 127 4.91 10.94 8.35
CA GLY A 127 4.18 11.33 7.15
C GLY A 127 4.50 10.47 5.92
N THR A 128 5.39 9.48 6.04
CA THR A 128 5.64 8.51 4.97
C THR A 128 4.67 7.34 5.03
N ILE A 129 4.64 6.53 3.97
CA ILE A 129 3.83 5.32 3.91
C ILE A 129 4.72 4.08 3.77
N GLY A 130 4.11 2.90 3.94
CA GLY A 130 4.71 1.62 3.58
C GLY A 130 3.66 0.52 3.48
N TRP A 131 4.15 -0.69 3.23
CA TRP A 131 3.32 -1.89 3.10
C TRP A 131 3.90 -2.97 4.00
N LEU A 132 3.03 -3.64 4.75
CA LEU A 132 3.34 -4.91 5.41
C LEU A 132 2.80 -6.03 4.52
N ALA A 133 3.71 -6.68 3.78
CA ALA A 133 3.40 -7.87 3.02
C ALA A 133 3.18 -9.04 4.00
N ASP A 134 2.08 -9.75 3.83
CA ASP A 134 1.67 -10.90 4.65
C ASP A 134 1.33 -12.08 3.73
N ALA A 135 2.31 -12.96 3.59
CA ALA A 135 2.21 -14.17 2.79
C ALA A 135 2.42 -15.39 3.70
N GLN A 136 1.31 -16.04 4.08
CA GLN A 136 1.33 -17.26 4.90
C GLN A 136 2.09 -17.07 6.23
N ASN A 137 1.79 -15.98 6.96
CA ASN A 137 2.41 -15.65 8.24
C ASN A 137 3.93 -15.37 8.15
N GLN A 138 4.44 -15.11 6.94
CA GLN A 138 5.73 -14.46 6.72
C GLN A 138 5.48 -12.99 6.43
N PHE A 139 6.18 -12.13 7.16
CA PHE A 139 5.95 -10.70 7.13
C PHE A 139 7.19 -9.95 6.66
N SER A 140 6.98 -8.95 5.81
CA SER A 140 8.01 -7.98 5.43
C SER A 140 7.41 -6.59 5.41
N ILE A 141 8.13 -5.59 5.91
CA ILE A 141 7.73 -4.20 5.73
C ILE A 141 8.61 -3.59 4.66
N LEU A 142 7.98 -2.98 3.66
CA LEU A 142 8.64 -2.23 2.60
C LEU A 142 8.15 -0.79 2.56
N LYS A 143 9.04 0.13 2.21
CA LYS A 143 8.70 1.54 1.91
C LYS A 143 9.13 1.86 0.48
N PRO A 144 8.42 2.74 -0.24
CA PRO A 144 8.87 3.19 -1.55
C PRO A 144 10.22 3.91 -1.39
N ILE A 145 11.13 3.67 -2.33
CA ILE A 145 12.40 4.40 -2.45
C ILE A 145 12.42 5.20 -3.74
N ASP A 146 13.46 6.02 -3.92
CA ASP A 146 13.63 6.86 -5.12
C ASP A 146 13.56 6.01 -6.42
N PRO A 147 12.61 6.29 -7.34
CA PRO A 147 12.50 5.59 -8.63
C PRO A 147 13.77 5.66 -9.48
N ASN A 148 14.60 6.69 -9.31
CA ASN A 148 15.89 6.79 -10.00
C ASN A 148 16.89 5.69 -9.60
N GLN A 149 16.59 4.90 -8.57
CA GLN A 149 17.35 3.70 -8.23
C GLN A 149 17.19 2.60 -9.30
N VAL A 150 16.08 2.59 -10.04
CA VAL A 150 15.75 1.54 -11.02
C VAL A 150 15.58 2.02 -12.45
N ALA A 151 15.28 3.30 -12.68
CA ALA A 151 15.10 3.86 -14.02
C ALA A 151 16.26 3.50 -14.98
N GLY A 152 15.96 2.68 -15.99
CA GLY A 152 16.91 2.20 -17.00
C GLY A 152 18.03 1.27 -16.49
N ARG A 153 17.93 0.77 -15.25
CA ARG A 153 18.96 -0.06 -14.60
C ARG A 153 18.49 -1.47 -14.28
N VAL A 154 17.20 -1.71 -14.31
CA VAL A 154 16.60 -3.04 -14.16
C VAL A 154 16.10 -3.54 -15.52
N PRO A 155 16.17 -4.85 -15.81
CA PRO A 155 15.54 -5.45 -16.98
C PRO A 155 14.03 -5.22 -16.99
N SER A 156 13.40 -5.41 -18.15
CA SER A 156 11.94 -5.41 -18.23
C SER A 156 11.33 -6.51 -17.37
N PHE A 157 10.05 -6.37 -17.02
CA PHE A 157 9.32 -7.40 -16.26
C PHE A 157 9.49 -8.79 -16.89
N HIS A 158 9.37 -8.91 -18.21
CA HIS A 158 9.42 -10.20 -18.90
C HIS A 158 10.80 -10.86 -18.91
N GLU A 159 11.87 -10.08 -18.77
CA GLU A 159 13.25 -10.56 -18.78
C GLU A 159 13.72 -11.02 -17.38
N LEU A 160 12.99 -10.63 -16.33
CA LEU A 160 13.31 -11.01 -14.96
C LEU A 160 12.92 -12.46 -14.65
N SER A 161 13.82 -13.20 -14.01
CA SER A 161 13.59 -14.59 -13.61
C SER A 161 14.14 -14.88 -12.22
N PRO A 162 13.50 -15.77 -11.43
CA PRO A 162 14.03 -16.22 -10.15
C PRO A 162 15.48 -16.70 -10.26
N GLY A 163 16.31 -16.33 -9.28
CA GLY A 163 17.76 -16.58 -9.26
C GLY A 163 18.60 -15.50 -9.92
N GLN A 164 18.00 -14.55 -10.65
CA GLN A 164 18.72 -13.45 -11.27
C GLN A 164 19.19 -12.42 -10.23
N PRO A 165 20.49 -12.04 -10.23
CA PRO A 165 20.98 -11.00 -9.36
C PRO A 165 20.63 -9.60 -9.91
N ILE A 166 20.14 -8.72 -9.05
CA ILE A 166 19.81 -7.32 -9.36
C ILE A 166 20.45 -6.42 -8.32
N ARG A 167 21.00 -5.27 -8.76
CA ARG A 167 21.50 -4.24 -7.87
C ARG A 167 20.41 -3.21 -7.60
N LEU A 168 20.00 -3.04 -6.34
CA LEU A 168 18.98 -2.08 -5.91
C LEU A 168 19.43 -1.42 -4.61
N ALA A 169 19.29 -0.09 -4.49
CA ALA A 169 19.71 0.67 -3.30
C ALA A 169 21.17 0.37 -2.86
N GLY A 170 22.07 0.16 -3.83
CA GLY A 170 23.47 -0.19 -3.57
C GLY A 170 23.71 -1.60 -3.00
N ARG A 171 22.66 -2.43 -2.89
CA ARG A 171 22.72 -3.83 -2.45
C ARG A 171 22.60 -4.77 -3.64
N MET A 172 23.26 -5.93 -3.55
CA MET A 172 23.00 -7.05 -4.45
C MET A 172 21.87 -7.88 -3.85
N LEU A 173 20.79 -8.01 -4.60
CA LEU A 173 19.64 -8.84 -4.26
C LEU A 173 19.47 -9.93 -5.33
N VAL A 174 18.70 -10.95 -5.01
CA VAL A 174 18.33 -12.01 -5.95
C VAL A 174 16.82 -12.02 -6.12
N VAL A 175 16.35 -12.09 -7.36
CA VAL A 175 14.94 -12.28 -7.67
C VAL A 175 14.49 -13.61 -7.08
N VAL A 176 13.47 -13.59 -6.22
CA VAL A 176 12.89 -14.80 -5.61
C VAL A 176 11.53 -15.13 -6.18
N ASP A 177 10.82 -14.13 -6.71
CA ASP A 177 9.53 -14.33 -7.35
C ASP A 177 9.27 -13.26 -8.41
N ARG A 178 8.56 -13.64 -9.46
CA ARG A 178 8.00 -12.73 -10.48
C ARG A 178 6.59 -13.19 -10.77
N ARG A 179 5.61 -12.30 -10.58
CA ARG A 179 4.21 -12.67 -10.73
C ARG A 179 3.33 -11.51 -11.17
N GLY A 180 2.26 -11.88 -11.89
CA GLY A 180 1.05 -11.08 -11.98
C GLY A 180 0.03 -11.60 -10.95
N ALA A 181 -0.76 -10.72 -10.35
CA ALA A 181 -1.82 -11.09 -9.43
C ALA A 181 -3.06 -10.22 -9.58
N ALA A 182 -4.22 -10.85 -9.46
CA ALA A 182 -5.50 -10.20 -9.55
C ALA A 182 -5.92 -9.60 -8.19
N TYR A 183 -6.37 -8.35 -8.21
CA TYR A 183 -7.09 -7.73 -7.11
C TYR A 183 -8.31 -8.59 -6.74
N LYS A 184 -8.45 -8.93 -5.45
CA LYS A 184 -9.63 -9.65 -4.93
C LYS A 184 -10.56 -8.73 -4.16
N GLY A 185 -10.00 -7.90 -3.30
CA GLY A 185 -10.77 -6.99 -2.48
C GLY A 185 -9.86 -6.17 -1.57
N ALA A 186 -10.48 -5.27 -0.81
CA ALA A 186 -9.79 -4.43 0.13
C ALA A 186 -10.69 -4.09 1.32
N GLU A 187 -10.09 -3.58 2.39
CA GLU A 187 -10.77 -2.97 3.52
C GLU A 187 -9.94 -1.79 4.04
N GLY A 188 -10.59 -0.83 4.72
CA GLY A 188 -9.91 0.36 5.23
C GLY A 188 -9.50 1.34 4.13
N LEU A 189 -8.37 2.01 4.32
CA LEU A 189 -7.85 3.07 3.46
C LEU A 189 -6.75 2.58 2.52
N LEU A 190 -6.76 3.04 1.27
CA LEU A 190 -5.71 2.74 0.30
C LEU A 190 -5.15 4.02 -0.34
N PRO A 191 -3.85 4.05 -0.69
CA PRO A 191 -3.20 5.21 -1.28
C PRO A 191 -3.43 5.31 -2.80
N PHE A 192 -4.35 4.52 -3.35
CA PHE A 192 -4.69 4.50 -4.77
C PHE A 192 -6.18 4.20 -4.99
N ARG A 193 -6.63 4.27 -6.25
CA ARG A 193 -7.98 3.87 -6.67
C ARG A 193 -8.09 2.35 -6.81
N ALA A 194 -8.69 1.67 -5.85
CA ALA A 194 -8.84 0.21 -5.87
C ALA A 194 -10.08 -0.23 -6.65
N GLU A 195 -9.89 -0.41 -7.97
CA GLU A 195 -10.95 -0.80 -8.90
C GLU A 195 -11.09 -2.33 -9.01
N PRO A 196 -12.33 -2.86 -9.05
CA PRO A 196 -12.55 -4.27 -9.34
C PRO A 196 -11.93 -4.69 -10.69
N GLY A 197 -11.26 -5.84 -10.71
CA GLY A 197 -10.64 -6.38 -11.91
C GLY A 197 -9.20 -5.91 -12.18
N MET A 198 -8.64 -5.03 -11.33
CA MET A 198 -7.24 -4.65 -11.42
C MET A 198 -6.30 -5.86 -11.34
N GLN A 199 -5.19 -5.77 -12.05
CA GLN A 199 -4.05 -6.69 -11.95
C GLN A 199 -2.83 -5.90 -11.47
N PHE A 200 -1.94 -6.58 -10.75
CA PHE A 200 -0.67 -6.06 -10.29
C PHE A 200 0.46 -6.95 -10.80
N TYR A 201 1.56 -6.34 -11.24
CA TYR A 201 2.74 -7.04 -11.71
C TYR A 201 3.94 -6.68 -10.84
N GLY A 202 4.53 -7.68 -10.19
CA GLY A 202 5.57 -7.46 -9.21
C GLY A 202 6.71 -8.47 -9.31
N VAL A 203 7.88 -8.03 -8.89
CA VAL A 203 9.07 -8.86 -8.73
C VAL A 203 9.61 -8.69 -7.31
N ASP A 204 9.64 -9.78 -6.55
CA ASP A 204 10.19 -9.79 -5.20
C ASP A 204 11.66 -10.20 -5.22
N LEU A 205 12.47 -9.53 -4.41
CA LEU A 205 13.90 -9.75 -4.28
C LEU A 205 14.29 -9.92 -2.82
N ARG A 206 15.31 -10.76 -2.58
CA ARG A 206 15.89 -10.97 -1.24
C ARG A 206 17.39 -10.72 -1.24
N GLY A 207 17.87 -10.16 -0.14
CA GLY A 207 19.29 -10.05 0.16
C GLY A 207 19.84 -11.29 0.86
N TYR A 208 21.04 -11.15 1.43
CA TYR A 208 21.72 -12.21 2.18
C TYR A 208 21.25 -12.30 3.64
N SER A 209 20.63 -11.25 4.18
CA SER A 209 20.11 -11.20 5.54
C SER A 209 18.60 -10.96 5.48
N GLU A 210 18.11 -9.93 6.17
CA GLU A 210 16.69 -9.62 6.24
C GLU A 210 16.20 -8.77 5.07
N GLU A 211 17.08 -8.30 4.17
CA GLU A 211 16.69 -7.39 3.11
C GLU A 211 15.64 -8.01 2.19
N PHE A 212 14.56 -7.25 1.99
CA PHE A 212 13.47 -7.60 1.10
C PHE A 212 13.13 -6.38 0.26
N ALA A 213 12.92 -6.59 -1.03
CA ALA A 213 12.54 -5.53 -1.95
C ALA A 213 11.49 -6.04 -2.91
N SER A 214 10.67 -5.13 -3.42
CA SER A 214 9.71 -5.42 -4.48
C SER A 214 9.84 -4.34 -5.54
N LEU A 215 9.86 -4.76 -6.80
CA LEU A 215 9.72 -3.88 -7.95
C LEU A 215 8.29 -4.02 -8.46
N ASP A 216 7.57 -2.92 -8.48
CA ASP A 216 6.14 -2.86 -8.81
C ASP A 216 5.93 -2.19 -10.17
N TRP A 217 5.39 -2.94 -11.14
CA TRP A 217 5.02 -2.47 -12.48
C TRP A 217 3.57 -1.97 -12.53
N GLY A 218 2.90 -1.85 -11.39
CA GLY A 218 1.51 -1.47 -11.33
C GLY A 218 0.64 -2.45 -12.11
N ASN A 219 -0.25 -1.93 -12.95
CA ASN A 219 -1.19 -2.71 -13.75
C ASN A 219 -0.71 -3.00 -15.19
N ASP A 220 0.52 -2.65 -15.53
CA ASP A 220 1.08 -2.84 -16.86
C ASP A 220 2.49 -3.46 -16.80
N PRO A 221 2.66 -4.74 -17.18
CA PRO A 221 3.95 -5.39 -17.17
C PRO A 221 4.94 -4.81 -18.19
N ASP A 222 4.46 -4.03 -19.16
CA ASP A 222 5.30 -3.40 -20.18
C ASP A 222 5.77 -1.99 -19.76
N HIS A 223 5.40 -1.52 -18.56
CA HIS A 223 5.87 -0.25 -18.02
C HIS A 223 7.40 -0.22 -17.87
N ASP A 224 8.04 0.88 -18.24
CA ASP A 224 9.51 1.00 -18.30
C ASP A 224 10.16 1.48 -17.00
N GLN A 225 9.35 1.90 -16.04
CA GLN A 225 9.79 2.48 -14.76
C GLN A 225 9.01 1.85 -13.59
N PRO A 226 9.40 0.66 -13.11
CA PRO A 226 8.78 0.10 -11.92
C PRO A 226 9.04 0.99 -10.71
N ILE A 227 8.13 0.97 -9.74
CA ILE A 227 8.31 1.62 -8.45
C ILE A 227 9.09 0.68 -7.54
N PRO A 228 10.28 1.08 -7.06
CA PRO A 228 11.05 0.26 -6.14
C PRO A 228 10.55 0.46 -4.71
N TYR A 229 10.30 -0.66 -4.04
CA TYR A 229 10.07 -0.75 -2.61
C TYR A 229 11.22 -1.50 -1.96
N PHE A 230 11.69 -1.02 -0.81
CA PHE A 230 12.78 -1.65 -0.08
C PHE A 230 12.48 -1.66 1.41
N GLY A 231 12.88 -2.74 2.08
CA GLY A 231 12.78 -2.86 3.52
C GLY A 231 13.33 -4.19 3.99
N ARG A 232 12.62 -4.86 4.90
CA ARG A 232 13.10 -6.09 5.50
C ARG A 232 11.99 -7.03 5.96
N ALA A 233 12.35 -8.31 6.06
CA ALA A 233 11.57 -9.28 6.79
C ALA A 233 11.46 -8.86 8.28
N VAL A 234 10.31 -9.10 8.88
CA VAL A 234 10.04 -8.75 10.28
C VAL A 234 9.23 -9.84 10.97
N THR A 235 9.26 -9.89 12.30
CA THR A 235 8.18 -10.53 13.06
C THR A 235 7.23 -9.47 13.62
N LEU A 236 5.95 -9.82 13.78
CA LEU A 236 4.96 -8.92 14.39
C LEU A 236 5.35 -8.48 15.80
N ARG A 237 6.10 -9.33 16.52
CA ARG A 237 6.65 -9.01 17.83
C ARG A 237 7.72 -7.93 17.75
N ASP A 238 8.65 -8.02 16.80
CA ASP A 238 9.79 -7.10 16.70
C ASP A 238 9.35 -5.67 16.36
N ILE A 239 8.30 -5.55 15.56
CA ILE A 239 7.66 -4.26 15.24
C ILE A 239 6.63 -3.83 16.29
N GLY A 240 6.42 -4.64 17.35
CA GLY A 240 5.47 -4.37 18.42
C GLY A 240 4.02 -4.21 17.94
N LEU A 241 3.60 -4.95 16.92
CA LEU A 241 2.29 -4.78 16.31
C LEU A 241 1.17 -5.20 17.27
N PHE A 242 0.26 -4.28 17.60
CA PHE A 242 -0.84 -4.54 18.52
C PHE A 242 -2.05 -3.60 18.26
N PRO A 243 -3.32 -4.04 18.46
CA PRO A 243 -3.73 -5.40 18.78
C PRO A 243 -3.49 -6.37 17.62
N LEU A 244 -3.54 -7.67 17.90
CA LEU A 244 -3.61 -8.73 16.88
C LEU A 244 -4.92 -9.49 17.03
N ARG A 245 -5.40 -10.09 15.94
CA ARG A 245 -6.55 -10.98 15.94
C ARG A 245 -6.33 -12.10 16.95
N ARG A 246 -7.39 -12.42 17.70
CA ARG A 246 -7.40 -13.57 18.60
C ARG A 246 -7.87 -14.79 17.85
N PHE A 247 -7.15 -15.89 18.03
CA PHE A 247 -7.56 -17.21 17.55
C PHE A 247 -7.93 -18.07 18.75
N GLU A 248 -9.02 -18.81 18.63
CA GLU A 248 -9.45 -19.74 19.67
C GLU A 248 -8.35 -20.78 19.93
N GLY A 249 -8.06 -21.06 21.20
CA GLY A 249 -7.00 -21.99 21.61
C GLY A 249 -5.57 -21.43 21.57
N TRP A 250 -5.36 -20.17 21.18
CA TRP A 250 -4.05 -19.52 21.19
C TRP A 250 -3.91 -18.55 22.38
N GLU A 251 -2.71 -18.43 22.93
CA GLU A 251 -2.45 -17.39 23.94
C GLU A 251 -2.71 -16.00 23.34
N PRO A 252 -3.45 -15.12 24.04
CA PRO A 252 -3.67 -13.76 23.56
C PRO A 252 -2.35 -13.02 23.36
N ALA A 253 -2.21 -12.35 22.21
CA ALA A 253 -1.13 -11.39 22.02
C ALA A 253 -1.17 -10.35 23.14
N ARG A 254 -0.02 -10.09 23.77
CA ARG A 254 0.12 -9.08 24.82
C ARG A 254 0.57 -7.76 24.18
N PRO A 255 0.17 -6.60 24.74
CA PRO A 255 0.75 -5.33 24.34
C PRO A 255 2.28 -5.36 24.49
N PRO A 256 3.03 -4.67 23.62
CA PRO A 256 4.46 -4.47 23.83
C PRO A 256 4.71 -3.77 25.18
N ALA A 257 5.80 -4.14 25.85
CA ALA A 257 6.22 -3.58 27.14
C ALA A 257 6.70 -2.12 27.01
#